data_AF-A0A7C9B165-F1
#
_entry.id   AF-A0A7C9B165-F1
#
_cell.length_a   1.000
_cell.length_b   1.000
_cell.length_c   1.000
_cell.angle_alpha   90.00
_cell.angle_beta   90.00
_cell.angle_gamma   90.00
#
_symmetry.space_group_name_H-M   'P 1'
#
loop_
_entity.id
_entity.type
_entity.pdbx_description
1 polymer ?
#
loop_
_entity_poly.entity_id
_entity_poly.type
_entity_poly.pdbx_seq_one_letter_code
_entity_poly.pdbx_strand_id
1 'polypeptide(L)'
;GHVGFMLSCYDAELRYDARTDTFQARYPPHGRRAMAMESGVQWERLRAAPVDSSPHDLHICDCLNDLHPGDHIEIQWRRNKEFPYGWWYGVVGHLESCDGNENYCRCHCSDTVVLEFNQYNPGSRWRRTTVRRKDHREEGNEADGFYGGIRKLYKNDEIATWKRLWPKEILE
;
A
#
# COMPACT_ATOMS: atom_id res chain seq x y z
N GLY A 1 7.16 0.92 -6.48
CA GLY A 1 7.93 2.12 -6.87
C GLY A 1 9.42 1.93 -6.66
N HIS A 2 10.22 2.99 -6.87
CA HIS A 2 11.68 3.03 -6.62
C HIS A 2 12.01 3.16 -5.12
N VAL A 3 13.30 3.23 -4.75
CA VAL A 3 13.92 3.13 -3.41
C VAL A 3 13.16 3.74 -2.21
N GLY A 4 12.34 4.79 -2.38
CA GLY A 4 11.49 5.37 -1.31
C GLY A 4 10.00 4.97 -1.30
N PHE A 5 9.53 4.31 -2.36
CA PHE A 5 8.14 3.91 -2.63
C PHE A 5 8.06 2.41 -2.95
N MET A 6 8.85 1.61 -2.23
CA MET A 6 8.89 0.16 -2.46
C MET A 6 7.58 -0.48 -2.05
N LEU A 7 7.20 -1.51 -2.81
CA LEU A 7 5.91 -2.19 -2.66
C LEU A 7 4.70 -1.26 -2.69
N SER A 8 4.81 -0.19 -3.48
CA SER A 8 3.69 0.63 -3.87
C SER A 8 3.40 0.56 -5.38
N CYS A 9 2.12 0.77 -5.73
CA CYS A 9 1.66 0.89 -7.10
C CYS A 9 0.72 2.09 -7.26
N TYR A 10 0.71 2.66 -8.46
CA TYR A 10 -0.06 3.84 -8.83
C TYR A 10 -0.76 3.58 -10.15
N ASP A 11 -1.90 4.25 -10.33
CA ASP A 11 -2.58 4.25 -11.61
C ASP A 11 -1.74 4.97 -12.67
N ALA A 12 -1.68 4.37 -13.85
CA ALA A 12 -0.95 4.90 -14.98
C ALA A 12 -1.67 4.53 -16.28
N GLU A 13 -1.58 5.42 -17.26
CA GLU A 13 -1.91 5.07 -18.63
C GLU A 13 -0.74 4.33 -19.25
N LEU A 14 -1.02 3.20 -19.87
CA LEU A 14 -0.01 2.31 -20.43
C LEU A 14 -0.06 2.33 -21.95
N ARG A 15 1.12 2.41 -22.57
CA ARG A 15 1.31 2.18 -24.00
C ARG A 15 2.27 1.02 -24.19
N TYR A 16 1.83 -0.02 -24.88
CA TYR A 16 2.66 -1.17 -25.21
C TYR A 16 3.62 -0.85 -26.37
N ASP A 17 4.88 -1.22 -26.22
CA ASP A 17 5.92 -1.19 -27.26
C ASP A 17 6.27 -2.63 -27.66
N ALA A 18 5.77 -3.05 -28.82
CA ALA A 18 5.99 -4.39 -29.35
C ALA A 18 7.45 -4.66 -29.78
N ARG A 19 8.29 -3.63 -29.94
CA ARG A 19 9.70 -3.82 -30.34
C ARG A 19 10.54 -4.35 -29.19
N THR A 20 10.23 -3.91 -27.98
CA THR A 20 10.98 -4.26 -26.76
C THR A 20 10.21 -5.18 -25.83
N ASP A 21 8.93 -5.48 -26.14
CA ASP A 21 8.00 -6.21 -25.27
C ASP A 21 7.90 -5.57 -23.87
N THR A 22 7.73 -4.24 -23.87
CA THR A 22 7.63 -3.45 -22.64
C THR A 22 6.57 -2.37 -22.75
N PHE A 23 6.30 -1.68 -21.65
CA PHE A 23 5.35 -0.58 -21.59
C PHE A 23 6.03 0.75 -21.31
N GLN A 24 5.43 1.79 -21.87
CA GLN A 24 5.59 3.15 -21.40
C GLN A 24 4.41 3.47 -20.46
N ALA A 25 4.72 3.79 -19.21
CA ALA A 25 3.75 4.19 -18.21
C ALA A 25 3.74 5.71 -18.06
N ARG A 26 2.54 6.28 -18.07
CA ARG A 26 2.29 7.71 -17.94
C ARG A 26 1.41 7.94 -16.72
N TYR A 27 2.00 8.56 -15.70
CA TYR A 27 1.31 8.84 -14.46
C TYR A 27 0.56 10.17 -14.56
N PRO A 28 -0.64 10.28 -13.97
CA PRO A 28 -1.41 11.53 -13.99
C PRO A 28 -0.58 12.71 -13.49
N PRO A 29 -0.70 13.90 -14.10
CA PRO A 29 -0.01 15.09 -13.61
C PRO A 29 -0.46 15.43 -12.19
N HIS A 30 0.47 15.93 -11.37
CA HIS A 30 0.23 16.21 -9.95
C HIS A 30 0.38 17.71 -9.68
N GLY A 31 -0.73 18.43 -9.55
CA GLY A 31 -0.72 19.89 -9.37
C GLY A 31 0.11 20.59 -10.46
N ARG A 32 1.19 21.26 -10.07
CA ARG A 32 2.12 21.95 -11.01
C ARG A 32 3.25 21.07 -11.54
N ARG A 33 3.37 19.81 -11.10
CA ARG A 33 4.46 18.93 -11.56
C ARG A 33 4.18 18.42 -12.96
N ALA A 34 5.24 18.39 -13.77
CA ALA A 34 5.20 17.78 -15.07
C ALA A 34 4.78 16.31 -14.96
N MET A 35 4.06 15.85 -15.98
CA MET A 35 3.64 14.47 -16.15
C MET A 35 4.86 13.54 -16.10
N ALA A 36 4.85 12.59 -15.17
CA ALA A 36 5.91 11.60 -15.05
C ALA A 36 5.70 10.49 -16.08
N MET A 37 6.78 10.15 -16.79
CA MET A 37 6.78 9.05 -17.75
C MET A 37 7.90 8.08 -17.39
N GLU A 38 7.57 6.79 -17.41
CA GLU A 38 8.50 5.70 -17.21
C GLU A 38 8.48 4.80 -18.45
N SER A 39 9.66 4.38 -18.91
CA SER A 39 9.79 3.51 -20.09
C SER A 39 10.43 2.18 -19.68
N GLY A 40 10.17 1.12 -20.45
CA GLY A 40 10.71 -0.20 -20.16
C GLY A 40 10.02 -0.91 -19.00
N VAL A 41 8.76 -0.54 -18.68
CA VAL A 41 7.98 -1.20 -17.63
C VAL A 41 7.64 -2.61 -18.10
N GLN A 42 7.98 -3.60 -17.28
CA GLN A 42 7.77 -5.03 -17.57
C GLN A 42 6.37 -5.48 -17.14
N TRP A 43 5.88 -6.58 -17.74
CA TRP A 43 4.56 -7.15 -17.45
C TRP A 43 4.36 -7.46 -15.96
N GLU A 44 5.39 -7.93 -15.25
CA GLU A 44 5.30 -8.32 -13.83
C GLU A 44 5.09 -7.12 -12.90
N ARG A 45 5.31 -5.90 -13.39
CA ARG A 45 5.08 -4.65 -12.65
C ARG A 45 3.71 -4.05 -12.89
N LEU A 46 2.91 -4.66 -13.76
CA LEU A 46 1.58 -4.21 -14.12
C LEU A 46 0.52 -5.07 -13.46
N ARG A 47 -0.58 -4.44 -13.09
CA ARG A 47 -1.81 -5.11 -12.66
C ARG A 47 -3.00 -4.22 -13.01
N ALA A 48 -4.17 -4.83 -13.16
CA ALA A 48 -5.40 -4.06 -13.23
C ALA A 48 -5.63 -3.31 -11.90
N ALA A 49 -6.31 -2.17 -11.98
CA ALA A 49 -6.72 -1.42 -10.79
C ALA A 49 -7.52 -2.36 -9.86
N PRO A 50 -7.22 -2.38 -8.55
CA PRO A 50 -7.89 -3.30 -7.63
C PRO A 50 -9.35 -2.93 -7.36
N VAL A 51 -9.70 -1.67 -7.60
CA VAL A 51 -11.01 -1.08 -7.31
C VAL A 51 -11.42 -0.22 -8.48
N ASP A 52 -12.71 -0.21 -8.79
CA ASP A 52 -13.32 0.62 -9.84
C ASP A 52 -13.73 1.98 -9.26
N SER A 53 -12.74 2.73 -8.77
CA SER A 53 -12.93 4.06 -8.19
C SER A 53 -11.81 4.99 -8.63
N SER A 54 -12.06 6.30 -8.65
CA SER A 54 -11.02 7.28 -8.96
C SER A 54 -9.84 7.14 -8.00
N PRO A 55 -8.58 7.29 -8.46
CA PRO A 55 -7.42 7.28 -7.58
C PRO A 55 -7.37 8.50 -6.63
N HIS A 56 -8.27 9.48 -6.78
CA HIS A 56 -8.43 10.58 -5.84
C HIS A 56 -9.44 10.29 -4.73
N ASP A 57 -10.24 9.24 -4.88
CA ASP A 57 -11.27 8.88 -3.93
C ASP A 57 -10.69 7.93 -2.88
N LEU A 58 -11.03 8.21 -1.61
CA LEU A 58 -10.69 7.33 -0.51
C LEU A 58 -11.50 6.03 -0.65
N HIS A 59 -10.82 4.90 -0.66
CA HIS A 59 -11.47 3.59 -0.66
C HIS A 59 -12.13 3.35 0.70
N ILE A 60 -13.46 3.21 0.69
CA ILE A 60 -14.25 2.92 1.88
C ILE A 60 -14.58 1.43 1.89
N CYS A 61 -14.14 0.72 2.93
CA CYS A 61 -14.43 -0.70 3.10
C CYS A 61 -14.57 -1.05 4.58
N ASP A 62 -15.54 -1.90 4.89
CA ASP A 62 -15.76 -2.40 6.26
C ASP A 62 -14.83 -3.57 6.64
N CYS A 63 -13.85 -3.90 5.79
CA CYS A 63 -12.92 -5.02 6.01
C CYS A 63 -12.04 -4.84 7.25
N LEU A 64 -11.95 -3.62 7.80
CA LEU A 64 -11.20 -3.35 9.03
C LEU A 64 -11.68 -4.19 10.21
N ASN A 65 -12.95 -4.62 10.26
CA ASN A 65 -13.44 -5.48 11.34
C ASN A 65 -12.94 -6.92 11.21
N ASP A 66 -12.62 -7.37 10.00
CA ASP A 66 -12.19 -8.74 9.71
C ASP A 66 -10.67 -8.92 9.75
N LEU A 67 -9.92 -7.85 10.00
CA LEU A 67 -8.46 -7.87 10.05
C LEU A 67 -7.93 -8.56 11.32
N HIS A 68 -7.10 -9.58 11.10
CA HIS A 68 -6.37 -10.33 12.10
C HIS A 68 -4.87 -10.16 11.87
N PRO A 69 -4.02 -10.24 12.93
CA PRO A 69 -2.57 -10.29 12.74
C PRO A 69 -2.17 -11.36 11.72
N GLY A 70 -1.24 -10.99 10.83
CA GLY A 70 -0.80 -11.83 9.70
C GLY A 70 -1.59 -11.60 8.41
N ASP A 71 -2.76 -10.94 8.45
CA ASP A 71 -3.50 -10.60 7.23
C ASP A 71 -2.70 -9.64 6.34
N HIS A 72 -2.76 -9.89 5.03
CA HIS A 72 -2.13 -9.04 4.03
C HIS A 72 -3.10 -7.93 3.59
N ILE A 73 -2.59 -6.71 3.46
CA ILE A 73 -3.41 -5.54 3.13
C ILE A 73 -2.73 -4.66 2.09
N GLU A 74 -3.53 -3.83 1.44
CA GLU A 74 -3.05 -2.61 0.82
C GLU A 74 -3.71 -1.40 1.48
N ILE A 75 -2.93 -0.35 1.69
CA ILE A 75 -3.40 0.95 2.18
C ILE A 75 -3.17 2.04 1.13
N GLN A 76 -4.17 2.90 0.95
CA GLN A 76 -4.05 4.11 0.16
C GLN A 76 -3.18 5.13 0.88
N TRP A 77 -2.22 5.70 0.18
CA TRP A 77 -1.36 6.77 0.67
C TRP A 77 -1.16 7.84 -0.40
N ARG A 78 -1.19 9.11 -0.02
CA ARG A 78 -0.78 10.24 -0.86
C ARG A 78 0.09 11.22 -0.10
N ARG A 79 0.98 11.91 -0.81
CA ARG A 79 1.88 12.88 -0.18
C ARG A 79 1.14 14.12 0.33
N ASN A 80 0.18 14.62 -0.44
CA ASN A 80 -0.72 15.70 -0.06
C ASN A 80 -2.04 15.58 -0.83
N LYS A 81 -3.00 16.46 -0.55
CA LYS A 81 -4.36 16.38 -1.11
C LYS A 81 -4.47 16.63 -2.61
N GLU A 82 -3.44 17.19 -3.24
CA GLU A 82 -3.37 17.36 -4.71
C GLU A 82 -2.88 16.10 -5.42
N PHE A 83 -2.29 15.14 -4.71
CA PHE A 83 -1.84 13.87 -5.28
C PHE A 83 -2.95 12.81 -5.21
N PRO A 84 -3.08 11.96 -6.23
CA PRO A 84 -3.86 10.74 -6.12
C PRO A 84 -3.24 9.82 -5.07
N TYR A 85 -4.06 8.95 -4.50
CA TYR A 85 -3.56 7.82 -3.73
C TYR A 85 -2.85 6.82 -4.65
N GLY A 86 -1.74 6.29 -4.16
CA GLY A 86 -1.28 4.96 -4.58
C GLY A 86 -1.66 3.93 -3.52
N TRP A 87 -1.35 2.66 -3.80
CA TRP A 87 -1.55 1.56 -2.86
C TRP A 87 -0.22 1.03 -2.37
N TRP A 88 -0.08 0.89 -1.05
CA TRP A 88 1.10 0.34 -0.39
C TRP A 88 0.75 -0.99 0.25
N TYR A 89 1.55 -2.00 -0.05
CA TYR A 89 1.42 -3.30 0.58
C TYR A 89 1.92 -3.29 2.03
N GLY A 90 1.17 -3.94 2.90
CA GLY A 90 1.53 -4.15 4.31
C GLY A 90 0.95 -5.44 4.86
N VAL A 91 1.21 -5.68 6.15
CA VAL A 91 0.69 -6.80 6.92
C VAL A 91 0.10 -6.29 8.22
N VAL A 92 -0.97 -6.90 8.72
CA VAL A 92 -1.51 -6.59 10.04
C VAL A 92 -0.56 -7.14 11.11
N GLY A 93 -0.06 -6.26 11.96
CA GLY A 93 0.81 -6.62 13.08
C GLY A 93 0.05 -6.89 14.37
N HIS A 94 0.81 -7.30 15.39
CA HIS A 94 0.30 -7.42 16.75
C HIS A 94 0.36 -6.07 17.50
N LEU A 95 -0.49 -5.90 18.50
CA LEU A 95 -0.39 -4.77 19.45
C LEU A 95 0.90 -4.92 20.28
N GLU A 96 1.47 -3.80 20.73
CA GLU A 96 2.68 -3.80 21.57
C GLU A 96 2.52 -4.59 22.88
N SER A 97 1.31 -4.64 23.42
CA SER A 97 0.98 -5.40 24.62
C SER A 97 0.78 -6.91 24.38
N CYS A 98 0.82 -7.36 23.13
CA CYS A 98 0.64 -8.77 22.75
C CYS A 98 2.00 -9.41 22.49
N ASP A 99 2.20 -10.62 23.02
CA ASP A 99 3.41 -11.42 22.83
C ASP A 99 3.50 -12.14 21.47
N GLY A 100 2.51 -11.93 20.58
CA GLY A 100 2.42 -12.59 19.28
C GLY A 100 1.93 -14.05 19.34
N ASN A 101 1.47 -14.55 20.49
CA ASN A 101 1.03 -15.94 20.59
C ASN A 101 -0.30 -16.15 19.85
N GLU A 102 -0.27 -16.91 18.75
CA GLU A 102 -1.42 -17.18 17.88
C GLU A 102 -2.62 -17.79 18.65
N ASN A 103 -2.38 -18.56 19.71
CA ASN A 103 -3.45 -19.24 20.45
C ASN A 103 -4.21 -18.32 21.43
N TYR A 104 -3.60 -17.23 21.87
CA TYR A 104 -4.15 -16.37 22.93
C TYR A 104 -4.21 -14.89 22.53
N CYS A 105 -3.76 -14.55 21.32
CA CYS A 105 -3.81 -13.20 20.78
C CYS A 105 -5.27 -12.71 20.66
N ARG A 106 -5.54 -11.55 21.26
CA ARG A 106 -6.83 -10.84 21.16
C ARG A 106 -6.75 -9.53 20.40
N CYS A 107 -5.70 -9.32 19.60
CA CYS A 107 -5.54 -8.09 18.81
C CYS A 107 -6.71 -7.87 17.83
N HIS A 108 -7.34 -8.94 17.36
CA HIS A 108 -8.52 -8.83 16.49
C HIS A 108 -9.74 -8.22 17.20
N CYS A 109 -9.83 -8.36 18.53
CA CYS A 109 -10.91 -7.75 19.33
C CYS A 109 -10.66 -6.28 19.68
N SER A 110 -9.45 -5.76 19.46
CA SER A 110 -9.10 -4.37 19.78
C SER A 110 -9.63 -3.44 18.70
N ASP A 111 -10.11 -2.27 19.10
CA ASP A 111 -10.47 -1.19 18.18
C ASP A 111 -9.24 -0.64 17.43
N THR A 112 -8.01 -0.92 17.88
CA THR A 112 -6.77 -0.53 17.22
C THR A 112 -6.20 -1.68 16.38
N VAL A 113 -5.91 -1.39 15.11
CA VAL A 113 -5.21 -2.27 14.19
C VAL A 113 -3.82 -1.72 13.93
N VAL A 114 -2.82 -2.58 14.02
CA VAL A 114 -1.43 -2.25 13.71
C VAL A 114 -1.16 -2.66 12.27
N LEU A 115 -0.61 -1.76 11.48
CA LEU A 115 -0.15 -2.04 10.12
C LEU A 115 1.38 -1.98 10.09
N GLU A 116 1.98 -3.02 9.52
CA GLU A 116 3.41 -3.19 9.40
C GLU A 116 3.85 -3.21 7.93
N PHE A 117 4.88 -2.44 7.67
CA PHE A 117 5.53 -2.28 6.37
C PHE A 117 6.94 -2.84 6.49
N ASN A 118 7.04 -4.16 6.43
CA ASN A 118 8.27 -4.91 6.68
C ASN A 118 9.38 -4.69 5.63
N GLN A 119 9.10 -3.97 4.55
CA GLN A 119 10.10 -3.46 3.62
C GLN A 119 11.00 -2.38 4.22
N TYR A 120 10.60 -1.75 5.32
CA TYR A 120 11.40 -0.74 6.03
C TYR A 120 12.12 -1.32 7.25
N ASN A 121 13.28 -0.78 7.59
CA ASN A 121 14.06 -1.19 8.76
C ASN A 121 13.30 -1.04 10.10
N PRO A 122 13.58 -1.89 11.12
CA PRO A 122 12.92 -1.84 12.43
C PRO A 122 12.85 -0.46 13.10
N GLY A 123 13.87 0.38 12.93
CA GLY A 123 13.91 1.75 13.48
C GLY A 123 13.23 2.82 12.63
N SER A 124 12.72 2.47 11.45
CA SER A 124 12.10 3.44 10.54
C SER A 124 10.73 3.86 11.05
N ARG A 125 10.47 5.17 11.09
CA ARG A 125 9.14 5.73 11.38
C ARG A 125 8.05 5.27 10.42
N TRP A 126 8.44 4.79 9.24
CA TRP A 126 7.53 4.29 8.20
C TRP A 126 7.20 2.81 8.34
N ARG A 127 7.86 2.09 9.24
CA ARG A 127 7.67 0.65 9.39
C ARG A 127 6.31 0.31 9.99
N ARG A 128 5.76 1.16 10.84
CA ARG A 128 4.54 0.86 11.58
C ARG A 128 3.63 2.07 11.62
N THR A 129 2.34 1.84 11.41
CA THR A 129 1.29 2.79 11.75
C THR A 129 0.15 2.07 12.46
N THR A 130 -0.76 2.85 13.04
CA THR A 130 -1.95 2.32 13.71
C THR A 130 -3.18 3.00 13.14
N VAL A 131 -4.22 2.22 12.89
CA VAL A 131 -5.54 2.73 12.47
C VAL A 131 -6.61 2.22 13.44
N ARG A 132 -7.72 2.93 13.53
CA ARG A 132 -8.89 2.48 14.30
C ARG A 132 -9.83 1.67 13.42
N ARG A 133 -10.48 0.64 13.95
CA ARG A 133 -11.50 -0.13 13.21
C ARG A 133 -12.78 0.69 12.99
N LYS A 134 -13.18 1.44 14.02
CA LYS A 134 -14.40 2.25 14.02
C LYS A 134 -14.09 3.64 13.48
N ASP A 135 -15.00 4.13 12.63
CA ASP A 135 -15.00 5.49 12.08
C ASP A 135 -13.69 5.90 11.37
N HIS A 136 -12.93 4.93 10.86
CA HIS A 136 -11.68 5.21 10.16
C HIS A 136 -11.94 6.08 8.93
N ARG A 137 -11.10 7.10 8.79
CA ARG A 137 -11.08 8.02 7.65
C ARG A 137 -9.63 8.24 7.26
N GLU A 138 -9.42 9.08 6.26
CA GLU A 138 -8.08 9.58 5.97
C GLU A 138 -7.46 10.23 7.22
N GLU A 139 -6.29 9.74 7.60
CA GLU A 139 -5.42 10.23 8.66
C GLU A 139 -4.11 10.74 8.07
N GLY A 140 -3.27 11.38 8.89
CA GLY A 140 -1.97 11.89 8.46
C GLY A 140 -1.90 13.41 8.33
N ASN A 141 -0.80 13.90 7.75
CA ASN A 141 -0.44 15.32 7.73
C ASN A 141 0.50 15.63 6.55
N GLU A 142 0.83 16.91 6.32
CA GLU A 142 1.70 17.32 5.20
C GLU A 142 3.17 16.87 5.31
N ALA A 143 3.65 16.53 6.52
CA ALA A 143 5.01 16.05 6.72
C ALA A 143 5.16 14.56 6.42
N ASP A 144 4.14 13.77 6.78
CA ASP A 144 4.18 12.31 6.65
C ASP A 144 3.35 11.80 5.46
N GLY A 145 2.49 12.64 4.90
CA GLY A 145 1.47 12.27 3.95
C GLY A 145 0.18 11.81 4.64
N PHE A 146 -0.80 11.52 3.81
CA PHE A 146 -2.14 11.14 4.20
C PHE A 146 -2.43 9.70 3.77
N TYR A 147 -3.10 8.93 4.62
CA TYR A 147 -3.41 7.52 4.38
C TYR A 147 -4.76 7.14 4.97
N GLY A 148 -5.42 6.10 4.45
CA GLY A 148 -6.57 5.54 5.16
C GLY A 148 -7.41 4.50 4.41
N GLY A 149 -7.50 4.55 3.08
CA GLY A 149 -8.29 3.57 2.36
C GLY A 149 -7.62 2.19 2.45
N ILE A 150 -8.22 1.23 3.15
CA ILE A 150 -7.61 -0.08 3.41
C ILE A 150 -8.44 -1.18 2.76
N ARG A 151 -7.75 -2.09 2.07
CA ARG A 151 -8.34 -3.34 1.57
C ARG A 151 -7.55 -4.54 2.07
N LYS A 152 -8.26 -5.60 2.43
CA LYS A 152 -7.67 -6.93 2.70
C LYS A 152 -7.38 -7.66 1.40
N LEU A 153 -6.20 -8.27 1.30
CA LEU A 153 -5.81 -9.15 0.20
C LEU A 153 -6.20 -10.59 0.54
N TYR A 154 -7.19 -11.13 -0.18
CA TYR A 154 -7.66 -12.50 0.02
C TYR A 154 -6.99 -13.51 -0.90
N LYS A 155 -6.58 -13.08 -2.10
CA LYS A 155 -6.06 -13.98 -3.13
C LYS A 155 -4.57 -14.22 -2.93
N ASN A 156 -4.19 -15.49 -2.81
CA ASN A 156 -2.78 -15.90 -2.71
C ASN A 156 -1.93 -15.40 -3.87
N ASP A 157 -2.49 -15.32 -5.09
CA ASP A 157 -1.76 -14.83 -6.26
C ASP A 157 -1.40 -13.34 -6.19
N GLU A 158 -2.29 -12.50 -5.62
CA GLU A 158 -2.00 -11.08 -5.37
C GLU A 158 -0.86 -10.94 -4.34
N ILE A 159 -0.96 -11.71 -3.24
CA ILE A 159 0.06 -11.73 -2.18
C ILE A 159 1.40 -12.23 -2.73
N ALA A 160 1.40 -13.30 -3.52
CA ALA A 160 2.60 -13.86 -4.14
C ALA A 160 3.25 -12.87 -5.11
N THR A 161 2.45 -12.07 -5.83
CA THR A 161 2.96 -11.02 -6.71
C THR A 161 3.71 -9.95 -5.92
N TRP A 162 3.15 -9.48 -4.80
CA TRP A 162 3.87 -8.55 -3.92
C TRP A 162 5.16 -9.15 -3.35
N LYS A 163 5.11 -10.41 -2.90
CA LYS A 163 6.29 -11.12 -2.38
C LYS A 163 7.40 -11.30 -3.41
N ARG A 164 7.06 -11.48 -4.70
CA ARG A 164 8.07 -11.53 -5.79
C ARG A 164 8.74 -10.18 -6.05
N LEU A 165 8.03 -9.08 -5.79
CA LEU A 165 8.54 -7.71 -5.90
C LEU A 165 9.26 -7.23 -4.64
N TRP A 166 9.43 -8.11 -3.65
CA TRP A 166 10.08 -7.76 -2.38
C TRP A 166 11.52 -7.28 -2.62
N PRO A 167 11.95 -6.20 -1.96
CA PRO A 167 13.33 -5.74 -2.05
C PRO A 167 14.30 -6.82 -1.60
N LYS A 168 15.39 -7.04 -2.34
CA LYS A 168 16.43 -8.01 -1.95
C LYS A 168 17.22 -7.57 -0.72
N GLU A 169 17.20 -6.27 -0.40
CA GLU A 169 17.89 -5.65 0.73
C GLU A 169 16.89 -4.76 1.48
N ILE A 170 16.93 -4.78 2.81
CA ILE A 170 16.13 -3.89 3.65
C ILE A 170 16.84 -2.54 3.70
N LEU A 171 16.17 -1.47 3.29
CA LEU A 171 16.77 -0.14 3.17
C LEU A 171 16.64 0.68 4.46
N GLU A 172 17.68 1.48 4.74
CA GLU A 172 17.80 2.46 5.85
C GLU A 172 16.69 3.51 5.87
#